data_AF-A0A9C6WCF7-F1
#
_entry.id   AF-A0A9C6WCF7-F1
#
_cell.length_a   1.000
_cell.length_b   1.000
_cell.length_c   1.000
_cell.angle_alpha   90.00
_cell.angle_beta   90.00
_cell.angle_gamma   90.00
#
_symmetry.space_group_name_H-M   'P 1'
#
loop_
_entity.id
_entity.type
_entity.pdbx_description
1 polymer ?
#
loop_
_entity_poly.entity_id
_entity_poly.type
_entity_poly.pdbx_seq_one_letter_code
_entity_poly.pdbx_strand_id
1 'polypeptide(L)'
;MPNTGGPRQQRRLLLTNVVRSISLYAPPIWLKGAESGTFMRQMNSVHRICALRICCAFRTVSGEAAMVLAGTAPFDLQAAVIDLASSRSGSQGYLHRFGHASDPYCSHCETQVMEDAEHVFMHGGRFAGAREELEVRLEGRVETESVVEHMISSKEKWVAVNTVTNTSWASSYNKTTR
;
A
#
# COMPACT_ATOMS: atom_id res chain seq x y z
N MET A 1 23.55 18.22 0.18
CA MET A 1 22.63 19.35 0.44
C MET A 1 23.13 20.16 1.62
N PRO A 2 23.67 21.37 1.42
CA PRO A 2 24.13 22.23 2.51
C PRO A 2 22.95 22.64 3.42
N ASN A 3 23.20 22.82 4.71
CA ASN A 3 22.16 23.20 5.68
C ASN A 3 21.78 24.68 5.54
N THR A 4 22.75 25.55 5.30
CA THR A 4 22.58 26.98 4.99
C THR A 4 22.77 27.24 3.50
N GLY A 5 22.02 28.20 2.95
CA GLY A 5 22.09 28.56 1.51
C GLY A 5 21.67 27.46 0.53
N GLY A 6 21.11 26.35 1.02
CA GLY A 6 20.71 25.20 0.21
C GLY A 6 19.25 25.26 -0.27
N PRO A 7 18.77 24.16 -0.88
CA PRO A 7 17.40 24.06 -1.37
C PRO A 7 16.35 24.29 -0.27
N ARG A 8 15.21 24.88 -0.64
CA ARG A 8 14.03 25.03 0.23
C ARG A 8 13.53 23.68 0.73
N GLN A 9 12.85 23.66 1.88
CA GLN A 9 12.31 22.45 2.53
C GLN A 9 11.48 21.57 1.59
N GLN A 10 10.61 22.16 0.77
CA GLN A 10 9.79 21.43 -0.22
C GLN A 10 10.64 20.59 -1.18
N ARG A 11 11.78 21.10 -1.66
CA ARG A 11 12.68 20.36 -2.56
C ARG A 11 13.39 19.21 -1.84
N ARG A 12 13.68 19.38 -0.55
CA ARG A 12 14.30 18.33 0.28
C ARG A 12 13.31 17.20 0.54
N LEU A 13 12.08 17.54 0.91
CA LEU A 13 10.99 16.59 1.05
C LEU A 13 10.73 15.83 -0.25
N LEU A 14 10.71 16.52 -1.40
CA LEU A 14 10.53 15.87 -2.70
C LEU A 14 11.61 14.80 -2.94
N LEU A 15 12.89 15.14 -2.76
CA LEU A 15 13.98 14.17 -2.96
C LEU A 15 13.91 13.00 -1.96
N THR A 16 13.57 13.27 -0.70
CA THR A 16 13.37 12.19 0.28
C THR A 16 12.19 11.31 -0.09
N ASN A 17 11.09 11.88 -0.60
CA ASN A 17 9.94 11.11 -1.06
C ASN A 17 10.30 10.23 -2.27
N VAL A 18 11.15 10.71 -3.18
CA VAL A 18 11.68 9.88 -4.29
C VAL A 18 12.51 8.72 -3.76
N VAL A 19 13.45 8.96 -2.85
CA VAL A 19 14.24 7.89 -2.21
C VAL A 19 13.30 6.90 -1.52
N ARG A 20 12.38 7.39 -0.70
CA ARG A 20 11.38 6.57 -0.01
C ARG A 20 10.55 5.73 -0.97
N SER A 21 10.10 6.30 -2.09
CA SER A 21 9.32 5.59 -3.11
C SER A 21 10.11 4.45 -3.76
N ILE A 22 11.39 4.67 -4.08
CA ILE A 22 12.26 3.64 -4.66
C ILE A 22 12.51 2.52 -3.63
N SER A 23 12.81 2.92 -2.40
CA SER A 23 13.10 2.00 -1.30
C SER A 23 11.89 1.16 -0.90
N LEU A 24 10.69 1.75 -0.92
CA LEU A 24 9.42 1.12 -0.55
C LEU A 24 8.63 0.63 -1.77
N TYR A 25 9.25 0.47 -2.93
CA TYR A 25 8.56 -0.03 -4.11
C TYR A 25 8.03 -1.45 -3.92
N ALA A 26 8.81 -2.31 -3.26
CA ALA A 26 8.40 -3.70 -3.01
C ALA A 26 8.91 -4.27 -1.68
N PRO A 27 8.49 -3.74 -0.52
CA PRO A 27 8.83 -4.29 0.79
C PRO A 27 8.56 -5.78 0.94
N PRO A 28 7.42 -6.35 0.50
CA PRO A 28 7.18 -7.79 0.61
C PRO A 28 8.28 -8.67 0.01
N ILE A 29 8.97 -8.18 -1.01
CA ILE A 29 10.01 -8.92 -1.73
C ILE A 29 11.29 -8.98 -0.90
N TRP A 30 11.79 -7.81 -0.49
CA TRP A 30 13.10 -7.74 0.18
C TRP A 30 13.01 -7.92 1.70
N LEU A 31 11.85 -7.71 2.34
CA LEU A 31 11.69 -7.82 3.80
C LEU A 31 12.00 -9.24 4.29
N LYS A 32 11.64 -10.26 3.50
CA LYS A 32 11.97 -11.67 3.77
C LYS A 32 13.47 -11.97 3.66
N GLY A 33 14.19 -11.29 2.77
CA GLY A 33 15.65 -11.42 2.63
C GLY A 33 16.43 -10.49 3.56
N ALA A 34 15.78 -9.53 4.20
CA ALA A 34 16.38 -8.53 5.07
C ALA A 34 16.73 -9.06 6.47
N GLU A 35 16.52 -10.36 6.73
CA GLU A 35 17.00 -11.09 7.91
C GLU A 35 18.50 -10.86 8.16
N SER A 36 19.26 -10.72 7.07
CA SER A 36 20.61 -10.15 7.10
C SER A 36 20.51 -8.66 7.45
N GLY A 37 20.56 -8.34 8.74
CA GLY A 37 20.40 -6.96 9.26
C GLY A 37 21.37 -5.90 8.68
N THR A 38 22.31 -6.28 7.81
CA THR A 38 23.14 -5.37 7.02
C THR A 38 22.32 -4.50 6.06
N PHE A 39 21.32 -5.07 5.36
CA PHE A 39 20.46 -4.31 4.46
C PHE A 39 19.66 -3.25 5.22
N MET A 40 19.02 -3.65 6.33
CA MET A 40 18.26 -2.72 7.18
C MET A 40 19.13 -1.62 7.78
N ARG A 41 20.37 -1.93 8.17
CA ARG A 41 21.32 -0.90 8.63
C ARG A 41 21.64 0.12 7.54
N GLN A 42 21.87 -0.33 6.30
CA GLN A 42 22.12 0.57 5.17
C GLN A 42 20.91 1.47 4.91
N MET A 43 19.71 0.89 4.87
CA MET A 43 18.47 1.64 4.64
C MET A 43 18.17 2.66 5.74
N ASN A 44 18.34 2.27 7.00
CA ASN A 44 18.19 3.19 8.13
C ASN A 44 19.24 4.32 8.11
N SER A 45 20.45 4.05 7.64
CA SER A 45 21.46 5.10 7.43
C SER A 45 21.02 6.12 6.37
N VAL A 46 20.47 5.66 5.24
CA VAL A 46 19.93 6.54 4.18
C VAL A 46 18.74 7.36 4.69
N HIS A 47 17.81 6.73 5.41
CA HIS A 47 16.66 7.42 6.00
C HIS A 47 17.07 8.47 7.03
N ARG A 48 18.08 8.16 7.87
CA ARG A 48 18.67 9.13 8.80
C ARG A 48 19.27 10.32 8.06
N ILE A 49 20.04 10.09 6.98
CA ILE A 49 20.62 11.17 6.19
C ILE A 49 19.50 12.05 5.61
N CYS A 50 18.45 11.45 5.05
CA CYS A 50 17.30 12.17 4.52
C CYS A 50 16.61 13.03 5.60
N ALA A 51 16.33 12.44 6.77
CA ALA A 51 15.71 13.14 7.89
C ALA A 51 16.53 14.36 8.33
N LEU A 52 17.85 14.20 8.51
CA LEU A 52 18.77 15.31 8.83
C LEU A 52 18.75 16.42 7.75
N ARG A 53 18.61 16.06 6.47
CA ARG A 53 18.50 17.05 5.40
C ARG A 53 17.17 17.79 5.42
N ILE A 54 16.05 17.10 5.68
CA ILE A 54 14.71 17.71 5.75
C ILE A 54 14.65 18.76 6.85
N CYS A 55 15.10 18.43 8.06
CA CYS A 55 15.06 19.33 9.21
C CYS A 55 16.27 20.27 9.31
N CYS A 56 17.20 20.21 8.34
CA CYS A 56 18.44 20.99 8.33
C CYS A 56 19.30 20.82 9.60
N ALA A 57 19.22 19.67 10.26
CA ALA A 57 19.92 19.38 11.51
C ALA A 57 21.40 19.03 11.30
N PHE A 58 22.19 19.18 12.36
CA PHE A 58 23.59 18.74 12.39
C PHE A 58 23.68 17.21 12.52
N ARG A 59 24.80 16.64 12.06
CA ARG A 59 25.03 15.19 12.07
C ARG A 59 24.98 14.54 13.45
N THR A 60 25.16 15.32 14.51
CA THR A 60 25.17 14.90 15.92
C THR A 60 23.78 14.63 16.49
N VAL A 61 22.72 15.12 15.86
CA VAL A 61 21.34 14.84 16.29
C VAL A 61 21.06 13.34 16.16
N SER A 62 20.37 12.75 17.14
CA SER A 62 20.02 11.32 17.09
C SER A 62 19.11 11.03 15.89
N GLY A 63 19.14 9.78 15.39
CA GLY A 63 18.42 9.43 14.17
C GLY A 63 16.91 9.50 14.38
N GLU A 64 16.46 9.00 15.52
CA GLU A 64 15.07 9.03 15.93
C GLU A 64 14.56 10.47 16.12
N ALA A 65 15.33 11.33 16.80
CA ALA A 65 14.94 12.73 16.94
C ALA A 65 14.87 13.44 15.58
N ALA A 66 15.83 13.19 14.70
CA ALA A 66 15.81 13.75 13.35
C ALA A 66 14.59 13.29 12.54
N MET A 67 14.21 12.02 12.68
CA MET A 67 13.04 11.43 12.03
C MET A 67 11.72 12.03 12.54
N VAL A 68 11.58 12.18 13.86
CA VAL A 68 10.43 12.86 14.48
C VAL A 68 10.32 14.30 13.99
N LEU A 69 11.42 15.06 14.01
CA LEU A 69 11.45 16.46 13.53
C LEU A 69 11.19 16.58 12.02
N ALA A 70 11.58 15.58 11.24
CA ALA A 70 11.34 15.53 9.81
C ALA A 70 9.94 15.00 9.44
N GLY A 71 9.15 14.53 10.42
CA GLY A 71 7.82 13.96 10.18
C GLY A 71 7.84 12.63 9.43
N THR A 72 8.91 11.85 9.57
CA THR A 72 9.09 10.55 8.89
C THR A 72 9.33 9.46 9.93
N ALA A 73 8.64 8.32 9.79
CA ALA A 73 8.90 7.15 10.64
C ALA A 73 10.25 6.46 10.29
N PRO A 74 10.78 5.60 11.16
CA PRO A 74 11.81 4.60 10.82
C PRO A 74 11.44 3.75 9.59
N PHE A 75 12.44 3.31 8.81
CA PHE A 75 12.23 2.64 7.52
C PHE A 75 11.62 1.25 7.67
N ASP A 76 12.06 0.50 8.68
CA ASP A 76 11.51 -0.79 9.10
C ASP A 76 10.01 -0.72 9.38
N LEU A 77 9.57 0.30 10.14
CA LEU A 77 8.15 0.51 10.41
C LEU A 77 7.36 0.85 9.14
N GLN A 78 7.94 1.66 8.23
CA GLN A 78 7.29 1.96 6.95
C GLN A 78 7.14 0.70 6.08
N ALA A 79 8.18 -0.12 6.03
CA ALA A 79 8.22 -1.35 5.25
C ALA A 79 7.23 -2.39 5.78
N ALA A 80 7.17 -2.59 7.09
CA ALA A 80 6.22 -3.50 7.72
C ALA A 80 4.76 -3.08 7.48
N VAL A 81 4.46 -1.77 7.55
CA VAL A 81 3.11 -1.27 7.25
C VAL A 81 2.74 -1.51 5.79
N ILE A 82 3.66 -1.28 4.85
CA ILE A 82 3.40 -1.51 3.42
C ILE A 82 3.29 -3.00 3.11
N ASP A 83 4.10 -3.85 3.76
CA ASP A 83 4.00 -5.30 3.63
C ASP A 83 2.63 -5.81 4.11
N LEU A 84 2.21 -5.37 5.30
CA LEU A 84 0.89 -5.67 5.85
C LEU A 84 -0.24 -5.13 4.96
N ALA A 85 -0.09 -3.94 4.39
CA ALA A 85 -1.06 -3.39 3.46
C ALA A 85 -1.13 -4.21 2.16
N SER A 86 0.01 -4.77 1.71
CA SER A 86 0.10 -5.58 0.49
C SER A 86 -0.49 -6.97 0.67
N SER A 87 -0.27 -7.62 1.82
CA SER A 87 -0.97 -8.87 2.14
C SER A 87 -2.48 -8.65 2.28
N ARG A 88 -2.90 -7.51 2.83
CA ARG A 88 -4.31 -7.11 2.88
C ARG A 88 -4.87 -6.69 1.51
N SER A 89 -4.05 -6.38 0.52
CA SER A 89 -4.49 -5.79 -0.75
C SER A 89 -5.06 -6.81 -1.74
N GLY A 90 -4.87 -8.11 -1.49
CA GLY A 90 -5.48 -9.18 -2.27
C GLY A 90 -4.65 -9.59 -3.48
N SER A 91 -3.34 -9.80 -3.29
CA SER A 91 -2.40 -10.10 -4.38
C SER A 91 -1.51 -11.31 -4.07
N GLN A 92 -1.88 -12.12 -3.09
CA GLN A 92 -1.07 -13.23 -2.58
C GLN A 92 -0.79 -14.27 -3.67
N GLY A 93 -1.77 -14.61 -4.53
CA GLY A 93 -1.56 -15.51 -5.66
C GLY A 93 -0.57 -14.96 -6.69
N TYR A 94 -0.66 -13.67 -7.02
CA TYR A 94 0.31 -12.98 -7.88
C TYR A 94 1.71 -12.99 -7.25
N LEU A 95 1.82 -12.61 -5.97
CA LEU A 95 3.09 -12.57 -5.25
C LEU A 95 3.72 -13.98 -5.13
N HIS A 96 2.92 -15.02 -4.88
CA HIS A 96 3.39 -16.41 -4.81
C HIS A 96 3.95 -16.88 -6.15
N ARG A 97 3.31 -16.55 -7.28
CA ARG A 97 3.79 -16.91 -8.62
C ARG A 97 5.23 -16.45 -8.89
N PHE A 98 5.62 -15.30 -8.34
CA PHE A 98 6.98 -14.76 -8.47
C PHE A 98 7.90 -15.11 -7.28
N GLY A 99 7.47 -16.02 -6.40
CA GLY A 99 8.24 -16.48 -5.24
C GLY A 99 8.31 -15.47 -4.09
N HIS A 100 7.35 -14.54 -4.03
CA HIS A 100 7.34 -13.44 -3.06
C HIS A 100 6.35 -13.64 -1.91
N ALA A 101 5.33 -14.47 -2.07
CA ALA A 101 4.48 -14.94 -0.96
C ALA A 101 4.81 -16.39 -0.58
N SER A 102 4.62 -16.75 0.70
CA SER A 102 4.83 -18.12 1.20
C SER A 102 3.80 -19.11 0.65
N ASP A 103 2.61 -18.59 0.37
CA ASP A 103 1.44 -19.34 -0.07
C ASP A 103 0.62 -18.43 -1.00
N PRO A 104 -0.17 -19.02 -1.91
CA PRO A 104 -1.00 -18.26 -2.84
C PRO A 104 -2.40 -17.96 -2.30
N TYR A 105 -2.70 -18.26 -1.04
CA TYR A 105 -4.08 -18.32 -0.55
C TYR A 105 -4.59 -17.00 0.01
N CYS A 106 -5.89 -16.76 -0.15
CA CYS A 106 -6.53 -15.56 0.37
C CYS A 106 -6.59 -15.61 1.91
N SER A 107 -6.01 -14.60 2.56
CA SER A 107 -6.00 -14.49 4.03
C SER A 107 -7.36 -14.13 4.65
N HIS A 108 -8.38 -13.89 3.82
CA HIS A 108 -9.72 -13.48 4.25
C HIS A 108 -10.78 -14.57 4.07
N CYS A 109 -10.43 -15.68 3.45
CA CYS A 109 -11.33 -16.80 3.23
C CYS A 109 -11.03 -17.91 4.23
N GLU A 110 -12.08 -18.51 4.81
CA GLU A 110 -11.95 -19.67 5.70
C GLU A 110 -11.49 -20.91 4.93
N THR A 111 -11.82 -20.97 3.65
CA THR A 111 -11.32 -21.96 2.69
C THR A 111 -10.04 -21.46 2.03
N GLN A 112 -9.05 -22.34 1.87
CA GLN A 112 -7.77 -22.07 1.18
C GLN A 112 -7.98 -21.89 -0.34
N VAL A 113 -8.60 -20.78 -0.73
CA VAL A 113 -8.82 -20.41 -2.12
C VAL A 113 -7.62 -19.58 -2.58
N MET A 114 -7.08 -19.88 -3.77
CA MET A 114 -6.02 -19.06 -4.34
C MET A 114 -6.51 -17.64 -4.57
N GLU A 115 -5.67 -16.68 -4.21
CA GLU A 115 -5.99 -15.26 -4.32
C GLU A 115 -5.58 -14.73 -5.70
N ASP A 116 -6.42 -14.97 -6.69
CA ASP A 116 -6.39 -14.26 -7.97
C ASP A 116 -7.31 -13.04 -7.95
N ALA A 117 -7.19 -12.19 -8.99
CA ALA A 117 -7.97 -10.96 -9.07
C ALA A 117 -9.48 -11.25 -9.11
N GLU A 118 -9.89 -12.32 -9.80
CA GLU A 118 -11.29 -12.73 -9.88
C GLU A 118 -11.84 -13.14 -8.52
N HIS A 119 -11.09 -13.93 -7.75
CA HIS A 119 -11.43 -14.30 -6.40
C HIS A 119 -11.63 -13.06 -5.53
N VAL A 120 -10.67 -12.13 -5.53
CA VAL A 120 -10.76 -10.92 -4.70
C VAL A 120 -12.00 -10.09 -5.04
N PHE A 121 -12.31 -9.91 -6.32
CA PHE A 121 -13.43 -9.07 -6.74
C PHE A 121 -14.79 -9.77 -6.64
N MET A 122 -14.89 -11.03 -7.06
CA MET A 122 -16.17 -11.69 -7.34
C MET A 122 -16.57 -12.80 -6.37
N HIS A 123 -15.64 -13.30 -5.56
CA HIS A 123 -15.94 -14.44 -4.69
C HIS A 123 -15.52 -14.24 -3.22
N GLY A 124 -14.48 -13.45 -2.96
CA GLY A 124 -13.89 -13.26 -1.65
C GLY A 124 -14.77 -12.44 -0.71
N GLY A 125 -14.76 -12.80 0.59
CA GLY A 125 -15.56 -12.14 1.63
C GLY A 125 -15.24 -10.65 1.82
N ARG A 126 -14.07 -10.20 1.34
CA ARG A 126 -13.54 -8.85 1.57
C ARG A 126 -14.42 -7.76 0.98
N PHE A 127 -15.01 -8.01 -0.18
CA PHE A 127 -15.90 -7.08 -0.88
C PHE A 127 -17.35 -7.58 -0.93
N ALA A 128 -17.72 -8.59 -0.13
CA ALA A 128 -19.07 -9.18 -0.16
C ALA A 128 -20.18 -8.14 0.06
N GLY A 129 -20.06 -7.28 1.09
CA GLY A 129 -21.06 -6.23 1.33
C GLY A 129 -21.09 -5.15 0.25
N ALA A 130 -19.95 -4.81 -0.35
CA ALA A 130 -19.90 -3.86 -1.46
C ALA A 130 -20.52 -4.45 -2.74
N ARG A 131 -20.33 -5.75 -2.98
CA ARG A 131 -20.98 -6.48 -4.08
C ARG A 131 -22.48 -6.55 -3.89
N GLU A 132 -22.95 -6.91 -2.70
CA GLU A 132 -24.39 -6.94 -2.38
C GLU A 132 -25.04 -5.57 -2.60
N GLU A 133 -24.41 -4.49 -2.14
CA GLU A 133 -24.88 -3.13 -2.42
C GLU A 133 -24.98 -2.85 -3.93
N LEU A 134 -23.97 -3.30 -4.68
CA LEU A 134 -23.88 -3.07 -6.12
C LEU A 134 -24.90 -3.92 -6.90
N GLU A 135 -25.15 -5.16 -6.50
CA GLU A 135 -26.19 -6.03 -7.06
C GLU A 135 -27.60 -5.45 -6.87
N VAL A 136 -27.88 -4.90 -5.68
CA VAL A 136 -29.14 -4.21 -5.40
C VAL A 136 -29.31 -2.98 -6.30
N ARG A 137 -28.25 -2.20 -6.51
CA ARG A 137 -28.29 -0.97 -7.33
C ARG A 137 -28.30 -1.22 -8.83
N LEU A 138 -27.75 -2.35 -9.27
CA LEU A 138 -27.73 -2.76 -10.67
C LEU A 138 -28.95 -3.58 -11.07
N GLU A 139 -29.76 -4.02 -10.10
CA GLU A 139 -30.91 -4.90 -10.28
C GLU A 139 -30.54 -6.22 -10.96
N GLY A 140 -29.35 -6.75 -10.64
CA GLY A 140 -28.78 -7.91 -11.31
C GLY A 140 -27.52 -8.42 -10.61
N ARG A 141 -27.17 -9.68 -10.88
CA ARG A 141 -25.93 -10.27 -10.36
C ARG A 141 -24.70 -9.65 -11.01
N VAL A 142 -23.67 -9.48 -10.19
CA VAL A 142 -22.42 -8.83 -10.57
C VAL A 142 -21.39 -9.92 -10.85
N GLU A 143 -21.26 -10.27 -12.13
CA GLU A 143 -20.27 -11.21 -12.63
C GLU A 143 -19.26 -10.47 -13.54
N THR A 144 -18.05 -11.02 -13.71
CA THR A 144 -16.97 -10.44 -14.53
C THR A 144 -17.44 -10.08 -15.94
N GLU A 145 -18.29 -10.93 -16.53
CA GLU A 145 -18.80 -10.77 -17.88
C GLU A 145 -19.94 -9.73 -17.97
N SER A 146 -20.68 -9.51 -16.88
CA SER A 146 -21.91 -8.71 -16.89
C SER A 146 -21.72 -7.28 -16.36
N VAL A 147 -20.71 -7.03 -15.53
CA VAL A 147 -20.45 -5.71 -14.93
C VAL A 147 -20.26 -4.61 -15.97
N VAL A 148 -19.49 -4.88 -17.01
CA VAL A 148 -19.20 -3.88 -18.05
C VAL A 148 -20.47 -3.54 -18.84
N GLU A 149 -21.30 -4.53 -19.12
CA GLU A 149 -22.58 -4.33 -19.79
C GLU A 149 -23.51 -3.44 -18.95
N HIS A 150 -23.61 -3.71 -17.65
CA HIS A 150 -24.36 -2.86 -16.72
C HIS A 150 -23.82 -1.43 -16.68
N MET A 151 -22.51 -1.26 -16.65
CA MET A 151 -21.83 0.05 -16.65
C MET A 151 -22.12 0.87 -17.90
N ILE A 152 -22.23 0.23 -19.07
CA ILE A 152 -22.46 0.93 -20.34
C ILE A 152 -23.96 1.13 -20.61
N SER A 153 -24.83 0.31 -20.02
CA SER A 153 -26.28 0.36 -20.23
C SER A 153 -26.94 1.65 -19.70
N SER A 154 -26.37 2.31 -18.69
CA SER A 154 -26.93 3.52 -18.10
C SER A 154 -25.88 4.33 -17.35
N LYS A 155 -26.01 5.66 -17.42
CA LYS A 155 -25.17 6.58 -16.67
C LYS A 155 -25.38 6.44 -15.16
N GLU A 156 -26.60 6.16 -14.72
CA GLU A 156 -26.96 5.93 -13.32
C GLU A 156 -26.27 4.67 -12.79
N LYS A 157 -26.28 3.58 -13.58
CA LYS A 157 -25.56 2.34 -13.27
C LYS A 157 -24.04 2.54 -13.24
N TRP A 158 -23.48 3.30 -14.20
CA TRP A 158 -22.08 3.71 -14.17
C TRP A 158 -21.72 4.45 -12.87
N VAL A 159 -22.51 5.46 -12.50
CA VAL A 159 -22.28 6.23 -11.27
C VAL A 159 -22.36 5.32 -10.06
N ALA A 160 -23.30 4.37 -10.03
CA ALA A 160 -23.41 3.41 -8.94
C ALA A 160 -22.15 2.58 -8.75
N VAL A 161 -21.66 1.96 -9.83
CA VAL A 161 -20.41 1.18 -9.80
C VAL A 161 -19.26 2.07 -9.35
N ASN A 162 -19.10 3.25 -9.94
CA ASN A 162 -18.02 4.17 -9.60
C ASN A 162 -18.08 4.65 -8.14
N THR A 163 -19.27 4.82 -7.57
CA THR A 163 -19.40 5.26 -6.18
C THR A 163 -18.97 4.14 -5.24
N VAL A 164 -19.48 2.93 -5.44
CA VAL A 164 -19.18 1.76 -4.60
C VAL A 164 -17.71 1.37 -4.70
N THR A 165 -17.10 1.40 -5.89
CA THR A 165 -15.67 1.12 -6.04
C THR A 165 -14.84 2.16 -5.29
N ASN A 166 -15.11 3.46 -5.46
CA ASN A 166 -14.35 4.49 -4.76
C ASN A 166 -14.52 4.43 -3.23
N THR A 167 -15.71 4.13 -2.72
CA THR A 167 -15.94 4.04 -1.27
C THR A 167 -15.37 2.76 -0.65
N SER A 168 -15.56 1.60 -1.30
CA SER A 168 -15.04 0.31 -0.80
C SER A 168 -13.51 0.24 -0.87
N TRP A 169 -12.91 0.82 -1.91
CA TRP A 169 -11.46 0.95 -2.02
C TRP A 169 -10.95 1.96 -0.99
N ALA A 170 -11.54 3.16 -0.89
CA ALA A 170 -11.12 4.15 0.10
C ALA A 170 -11.25 3.64 1.55
N SER A 171 -12.30 2.88 1.86
CA SER A 171 -12.51 2.27 3.18
C SER A 171 -11.49 1.16 3.48
N SER A 172 -11.03 0.43 2.45
CA SER A 172 -9.94 -0.55 2.59
C SER A 172 -8.61 0.10 2.97
N TYR A 173 -8.35 1.33 2.51
CA TYR A 173 -7.13 2.09 2.83
C TYR A 173 -7.24 2.94 4.11
N ASN A 174 -8.45 3.35 4.53
CA ASN A 174 -8.67 4.28 5.65
C ASN A 174 -8.88 3.63 7.04
N LYS A 175 -8.83 2.30 7.18
CA LYS A 175 -8.97 1.60 8.48
C LYS A 175 -7.73 1.73 9.42
N THR A 176 -6.93 2.79 9.30
CA THR A 176 -5.75 3.09 10.13
C THR A 176 -5.82 4.42 10.88
N THR A 177 -7.03 4.91 11.19
CA THR A 177 -7.21 6.00 12.17
C THR A 177 -8.37 5.69 13.13
N ARG A 178 -8.18 4.71 14.01
CA ARG A 178 -8.81 4.73 15.33
C ARG A 178 -8.02 3.88 16.31
#